data_AF-A0A7S3U8N7-F1
#
_entry.id   AF-A0A7S3U8N7-F1
#
_cell.length_a   1.000
_cell.length_b   1.000
_cell.length_c   1.000
_cell.angle_alpha   90.00
_cell.angle_beta   90.00
_cell.angle_gamma   90.00
#
_symmetry.space_group_name_H-M   'P 1'
#
loop_
_entity.id
_entity.type
_entity.pdbx_description
1 polymer ?
#
loop_
_entity_poly.entity_id
_entity_poly.type
_entity_poly.pdbx_seq_one_letter_code
_entity_poly.pdbx_strand_id
1 'polypeptide(L)'
;KASFGADDVVAVVLNLEKGPNANTVSLFVNGVRATQPQALPESLQGETLCPAVTWKNMTLCYNFGAAPLVPLPFSCRMVGDATAKDVEVVAAAPAPKDGKHEVLFPVCLPDEGTFAWLDTFLEKNPQYTELSDRAILAWAEKSGLWRPKGYAQKTSQDKPEMGFGISVMDDRSVQRVLQAVAPIQNRNYVVMEVKSNLVKDERKEL
;
A
#
# COMPACT_ATOMS: atom_id res chain seq x y z
N LYS A 1 11.18 -16.07 21.27
CA LYS A 1 11.21 -15.02 20.23
C LYS A 1 11.81 -15.69 18.99
N ALA A 2 11.01 -16.00 17.97
CA ALA A 2 11.59 -16.48 16.72
C ALA A 2 12.35 -15.31 16.07
N SER A 3 13.61 -15.52 15.71
CA SER A 3 14.41 -14.55 14.96
C SER A 3 14.66 -15.11 13.58
N PHE A 4 14.45 -14.29 12.55
CA PHE A 4 14.85 -14.62 11.19
C PHE A 4 16.32 -14.23 10.98
N GLY A 5 17.09 -15.14 10.39
CA GLY A 5 18.45 -14.91 9.93
C GLY A 5 18.51 -14.30 8.54
N ALA A 6 19.73 -14.00 8.08
CA ALA A 6 19.98 -13.77 6.67
C ALA A 6 19.68 -15.07 5.89
N ASP A 7 19.12 -14.93 4.69
CA ASP A 7 18.75 -16.02 3.77
C ASP A 7 17.64 -16.97 4.25
N ASP A 8 16.99 -16.68 5.39
CA ASP A 8 15.81 -17.42 5.81
C ASP A 8 14.67 -17.25 4.80
N VAL A 9 14.11 -18.39 4.38
CA VAL A 9 12.96 -18.41 3.48
C VAL A 9 11.69 -18.56 4.31
N VAL A 10 10.88 -17.51 4.28
CA VAL A 10 9.57 -17.49 4.94
C VAL A 10 8.48 -17.73 3.91
N ALA A 11 7.68 -18.77 4.13
CA ALA A 11 6.47 -19.03 3.35
C ALA A 11 5.23 -18.75 4.21
N VAL A 12 4.35 -17.89 3.70
CA VAL A 12 3.02 -17.64 4.26
C VAL A 12 2.02 -18.48 3.47
N VAL A 13 1.37 -19.41 4.16
CA VAL A 13 0.44 -20.35 3.53
C VAL A 13 -0.97 -20.01 3.98
N LEU A 14 -1.80 -19.63 3.01
CA LEU A 14 -3.24 -19.41 3.16
C LEU A 14 -3.96 -20.71 2.79
N ASN A 15 -4.78 -21.23 3.70
CA ASN A 15 -5.61 -22.40 3.44
C ASN A 15 -7.09 -22.02 3.45
N LEU A 16 -7.72 -22.05 2.27
CA LEU A 16 -9.15 -21.83 2.07
C LEU A 16 -9.92 -23.14 1.78
N GLU A 17 -9.21 -24.28 1.70
CA GLU A 17 -9.84 -25.55 1.39
C GLU A 17 -10.60 -26.12 2.59
N LYS A 18 -11.70 -26.83 2.31
CA LYS A 18 -12.48 -27.53 3.34
C LYS A 18 -11.62 -28.60 4.01
N GLY A 19 -11.60 -28.65 5.34
CA GLY A 19 -10.84 -29.63 6.09
C GLY A 19 -10.51 -29.16 7.51
N PRO A 20 -9.63 -29.87 8.23
CA PRO A 20 -9.29 -29.55 9.62
C PRO A 20 -8.71 -28.16 9.84
N ASN A 21 -8.08 -27.58 8.80
CA ASN A 21 -7.41 -26.27 8.84
C ASN A 21 -8.04 -25.27 7.85
N ALA A 22 -9.34 -25.41 7.55
CA ALA A 22 -10.04 -24.49 6.65
C ALA A 22 -10.02 -23.06 7.19
N ASN A 23 -9.91 -22.07 6.30
CA ASN A 23 -9.85 -20.64 6.62
C ASN A 23 -8.77 -20.31 7.65
N THR A 24 -7.54 -20.78 7.41
CA THR A 24 -6.40 -20.50 8.28
C THR A 24 -5.21 -19.93 7.51
N VAL A 25 -4.34 -19.24 8.23
CA VAL A 25 -3.00 -18.86 7.77
C VAL A 25 -1.94 -19.55 8.63
N SER A 26 -0.85 -19.97 8.00
CA SER A 26 0.28 -20.61 8.67
C SER A 26 1.60 -20.04 8.17
N LEU A 27 2.58 -19.92 9.06
CA LEU A 27 3.94 -19.52 8.71
C LEU A 27 4.84 -20.76 8.65
N PHE A 28 5.68 -20.83 7.62
CA PHE A 28 6.76 -21.80 7.49
C PHE A 28 8.08 -21.05 7.33
N VAL A 29 9.13 -21.57 7.98
CA VAL A 29 10.49 -21.04 7.90
C VAL A 29 11.38 -22.17 7.43
N ASN A 30 12.07 -21.98 6.32
CA ASN A 30 12.95 -22.97 5.71
C ASN A 30 12.26 -24.34 5.52
N GLY A 31 11.01 -24.31 5.05
CA GLY A 31 10.19 -25.51 4.81
C GLY A 31 9.54 -26.12 6.05
N VAL A 32 9.87 -25.64 7.26
CA VAL A 32 9.35 -26.18 8.53
C VAL A 32 8.26 -25.27 9.08
N ARG A 33 7.15 -25.85 9.56
CA ARG A 33 6.04 -25.10 10.16
C ARG A 33 6.52 -24.35 11.41
N ALA A 34 6.36 -23.03 11.42
CA ALA A 34 6.75 -22.18 12.53
C ALA A 34 5.58 -21.80 13.45
N THR A 35 4.35 -21.81 12.93
CA THR A 35 3.14 -21.50 13.72
C THR A 35 2.08 -22.59 13.57
N GLN A 36 1.27 -22.78 14.60
CA GLN A 36 -0.01 -23.47 14.46
C GLN A 36 -0.90 -22.71 13.47
N PRO A 37 -1.79 -23.38 12.72
CA PRO A 37 -2.78 -22.72 11.88
C PRO A 37 -3.56 -21.67 12.68
N GLN A 38 -3.51 -20.41 12.23
CA GLN A 38 -4.26 -19.31 12.84
C GLN A 38 -5.53 -19.09 12.03
N ALA A 39 -6.68 -19.12 12.69
CA ALA A 39 -7.95 -18.84 12.01
C ALA A 39 -7.96 -17.43 11.42
N LEU A 40 -8.49 -17.31 10.21
CA LEU A 40 -8.76 -16.01 9.61
C LEU A 40 -9.86 -15.31 10.40
N PRO A 41 -9.70 -14.01 10.72
CA PRO A 41 -10.78 -13.19 11.25
C PRO A 41 -12.05 -13.34 10.40
N GLU A 42 -13.21 -13.38 11.04
CA GLU A 42 -14.49 -13.57 10.35
C GLU A 42 -14.71 -12.54 9.24
N SER A 43 -14.28 -11.29 9.47
CA SER A 43 -14.36 -10.19 8.50
C SER A 43 -13.51 -10.37 7.24
N LEU A 44 -12.62 -11.36 7.20
CA LEU A 44 -11.75 -11.66 6.05
C LEU A 44 -12.15 -12.95 5.34
N GLN A 45 -13.15 -13.68 5.83
CA GLN A 45 -13.58 -14.93 5.22
C GLN A 45 -14.51 -14.63 4.04
N GLY A 46 -14.15 -15.14 2.86
CA GLY A 46 -14.89 -14.89 1.62
C GLY A 46 -14.50 -13.59 0.90
N GLU A 47 -13.67 -12.77 1.53
CA GLU A 47 -13.09 -11.57 0.91
C GLU A 47 -11.86 -11.93 0.07
N THR A 48 -11.58 -11.11 -0.94
CA THR A 48 -10.34 -11.21 -1.71
C THR A 48 -9.17 -10.76 -0.85
N LEU A 49 -8.20 -11.66 -0.65
CA LEU A 49 -6.99 -11.39 0.14
C LEU A 49 -5.81 -11.09 -0.79
N CYS A 50 -4.97 -10.14 -0.37
CA CYS A 50 -3.74 -9.80 -1.08
C CYS A 50 -2.51 -10.08 -0.20
N PRO A 51 -1.42 -10.63 -0.76
CA PRO A 51 -0.15 -10.71 -0.06
C PRO A 51 0.35 -9.30 0.29
N ALA A 52 0.50 -9.02 1.57
CA ALA A 52 1.05 -7.77 2.07
C ALA A 52 2.33 -8.05 2.85
N VAL A 53 3.39 -7.29 2.56
CA VAL A 53 4.66 -7.41 3.29
C VAL A 53 5.13 -6.03 3.71
N THR A 54 5.43 -5.89 5.00
CA THR A 54 6.01 -4.69 5.59
C THR A 54 7.32 -5.07 6.25
N TRP A 55 8.39 -4.33 5.98
CA TRP A 55 9.71 -4.60 6.53
C TRP A 55 10.42 -3.30 6.91
N LYS A 56 11.43 -3.41 7.79
CA LYS A 56 12.22 -2.27 8.25
C LYS A 56 13.70 -2.66 8.27
N ASN A 57 14.55 -1.84 7.66
CA ASN A 57 16.02 -2.00 7.64
C ASN A 57 16.49 -3.38 7.14
N MET A 58 15.82 -3.95 6.13
CA MET A 58 16.24 -5.20 5.48
C MET A 58 15.94 -5.16 3.97
N THR A 59 16.60 -6.05 3.23
CA THR A 59 16.25 -6.33 1.84
C THR A 59 15.41 -7.59 1.79
N LEU A 60 14.30 -7.54 1.07
CA LEU A 60 13.39 -8.67 0.89
C LEU A 60 13.38 -9.09 -0.59
N CYS A 61 13.53 -10.39 -0.84
CA CYS A 61 13.20 -10.99 -2.14
C CYS A 61 11.87 -11.74 -1.98
N TYR A 62 10.89 -11.44 -2.81
CA TYR A 62 9.61 -12.14 -2.84
C TYR A 62 9.57 -13.10 -4.03
N ASN A 63 8.94 -14.27 -3.85
CA ASN A 63 8.73 -15.25 -4.92
C ASN A 63 7.24 -15.56 -5.05
N PHE A 64 6.64 -15.07 -6.13
CA PHE A 64 5.29 -15.42 -6.57
C PHE A 64 5.30 -16.26 -7.85
N GLY A 65 6.42 -16.91 -8.18
CA GLY A 65 6.53 -17.80 -9.34
C GLY A 65 5.86 -19.15 -9.14
N ALA A 66 6.03 -20.07 -10.11
CA ALA A 66 5.35 -21.37 -10.14
C ALA A 66 5.83 -22.38 -9.08
N ALA A 67 7.03 -22.19 -8.50
CA ALA A 67 7.60 -23.12 -7.52
C ALA A 67 8.07 -22.40 -6.25
N PRO A 68 7.91 -23.00 -5.06
CA PRO A 68 8.45 -22.44 -3.83
C PRO A 68 9.99 -22.50 -3.83
N LEU A 69 10.63 -21.53 -3.15
CA LEU A 69 12.10 -21.50 -3.03
C LEU A 69 12.63 -22.67 -2.18
N VAL A 70 11.86 -23.08 -1.18
CA VAL A 70 12.15 -24.24 -0.31
C VAL A 70 10.92 -25.17 -0.34
N PRO A 71 11.10 -26.48 -0.54
CA PRO A 71 10.00 -27.43 -0.53
C PRO A 71 9.21 -27.41 0.78
N LEU A 72 7.89 -27.46 0.68
CA LEU A 72 6.97 -27.61 1.81
C LEU A 72 6.63 -29.11 2.03
N PRO A 73 6.21 -29.51 3.24
CA PRO A 73 5.87 -30.91 3.54
C PRO A 73 4.55 -31.38 2.91
N PHE A 74 3.98 -30.59 2.00
CA PHE A 74 2.76 -30.85 1.25
C PHE A 74 2.84 -30.11 -0.09
N SER A 75 1.94 -30.47 -1.01
CA SER A 75 1.75 -29.74 -2.26
C SER A 75 0.75 -28.62 -2.06
N CYS A 76 1.08 -27.42 -2.52
CA CYS A 76 0.16 -26.29 -2.58
C CYS A 76 0.39 -25.48 -3.85
N ARG A 77 -0.65 -24.79 -4.30
CA ARG A 77 -0.57 -23.90 -5.47
C ARG A 77 0.14 -22.61 -5.08
N MET A 78 1.07 -22.16 -5.94
CA MET A 78 1.72 -20.86 -5.78
C MET A 78 0.85 -19.75 -6.38
N VAL A 79 1.07 -18.50 -5.94
CA VAL A 79 0.34 -17.33 -6.47
C VAL A 79 0.52 -17.15 -7.98
N GLY A 80 1.69 -17.53 -8.52
CA GLY A 80 1.97 -17.45 -9.96
C GLY A 80 1.13 -18.39 -10.82
N ASP A 81 0.54 -19.43 -10.21
CA ASP A 81 -0.36 -20.36 -10.88
C ASP A 81 -1.85 -19.99 -10.66
N ALA A 82 -2.13 -18.81 -10.08
CA ALA A 82 -3.49 -18.34 -9.87
C ALA A 82 -4.19 -18.11 -11.22
N THR A 83 -5.39 -18.68 -11.36
CA THR A 83 -6.22 -18.55 -12.55
C THR A 83 -7.26 -17.43 -12.38
N ALA A 84 -7.98 -17.09 -13.44
CA ALA A 84 -9.10 -16.14 -13.38
C ALA A 84 -10.22 -16.54 -12.40
N LYS A 85 -10.26 -17.79 -11.93
CA LYS A 85 -11.20 -18.25 -10.89
C LYS A 85 -10.69 -18.00 -9.48
N ASP A 86 -9.39 -17.82 -9.32
CA ASP A 86 -8.71 -17.67 -8.03
C ASP A 86 -8.48 -16.19 -7.68
N VAL A 87 -8.72 -15.29 -8.63
CA VAL A 87 -8.46 -13.85 -8.47
C VAL A 87 -9.73 -13.05 -8.74
N GLU A 88 -9.95 -12.03 -7.94
CA GLU A 88 -10.89 -10.97 -8.28
C GLU A 88 -10.17 -9.95 -9.17
N VAL A 89 -10.61 -9.85 -10.42
CA VAL A 89 -10.17 -8.77 -11.29
C VAL A 89 -10.92 -7.52 -10.85
N VAL A 90 -10.28 -6.71 -10.03
CA VAL A 90 -10.75 -5.35 -9.76
C VAL A 90 -10.78 -4.64 -11.10
N ALA A 91 -11.98 -4.28 -11.56
CA ALA A 91 -12.15 -3.54 -12.78
C ALA A 91 -11.24 -2.31 -12.71
N ALA A 92 -10.30 -2.21 -13.66
CA ALA A 92 -9.52 -1.00 -13.81
C ALA A 92 -10.51 0.18 -13.91
N ALA A 93 -10.20 1.30 -13.25
CA ALA A 93 -10.99 2.51 -13.42
C ALA A 93 -11.20 2.71 -14.94
N PRO A 94 -12.44 2.99 -15.38
CA PRO A 94 -12.78 3.00 -16.80
C PRO A 94 -11.75 3.85 -17.53
N ALA A 95 -11.10 3.23 -18.53
CA ALA A 95 -10.07 3.90 -19.29
C ALA A 95 -10.65 5.23 -19.82
N PRO A 96 -9.94 6.35 -19.66
CA PRO A 96 -10.36 7.62 -20.23
C PRO A 96 -10.68 7.43 -21.70
N LYS A 97 -11.72 8.09 -22.22
CA LYS A 97 -12.17 7.94 -23.63
C LYS A 97 -11.03 8.15 -24.63
N ASP A 98 -10.06 8.99 -24.26
CA ASP A 98 -8.91 9.37 -25.09
C ASP A 98 -7.63 8.59 -24.73
N GLY A 99 -7.71 7.59 -23.84
CA GLY A 99 -6.58 6.80 -23.35
C GLY A 99 -5.59 7.57 -22.48
N LYS A 100 -5.88 8.84 -22.16
CA LYS A 100 -5.02 9.74 -21.37
C LYS A 100 -5.55 9.91 -19.96
N HIS A 101 -4.70 9.63 -18.98
CA HIS A 101 -4.99 9.95 -17.58
C HIS A 101 -4.70 11.41 -17.28
N GLU A 102 -5.50 11.98 -16.38
CA GLU A 102 -5.40 13.38 -15.99
C GLU A 102 -4.63 13.51 -14.67
N VAL A 103 -3.74 14.49 -14.61
CA VAL A 103 -3.03 14.88 -13.39
C VAL A 103 -3.41 16.32 -13.09
N LEU A 104 -4.17 16.52 -12.02
CA LEU A 104 -4.66 17.82 -11.60
C LEU A 104 -3.69 18.44 -10.57
N PHE A 105 -3.33 19.70 -10.79
CA PHE A 105 -2.56 20.53 -9.85
C PHE A 105 -3.44 21.70 -9.39
N PRO A 106 -4.23 21.54 -8.32
CA PRO A 106 -5.11 22.60 -7.84
C PRO A 106 -4.31 23.82 -7.37
N VAL A 107 -4.59 24.99 -7.94
CA VAL A 107 -4.01 26.26 -7.51
C VAL A 107 -5.02 26.95 -6.62
N CYS A 108 -4.75 26.97 -5.31
CA CYS A 108 -5.67 27.49 -4.31
C CYS A 108 -4.95 28.47 -3.38
N LEU A 109 -5.71 29.34 -2.74
CA LEU A 109 -5.18 30.27 -1.75
C LEU A 109 -4.99 29.55 -0.40
N PRO A 110 -3.91 29.84 0.35
CA PRO A 110 -3.75 29.34 1.71
C PRO A 110 -4.95 29.72 2.59
N ASP A 111 -5.39 28.78 3.43
CA ASP A 111 -6.48 28.94 4.39
C ASP A 111 -7.88 29.27 3.82
N GLU A 112 -8.06 29.28 2.50
CA GLU A 112 -9.34 29.53 1.82
C GLU A 112 -10.11 28.23 1.48
N GLY A 113 -10.03 27.23 2.37
CA GLY A 113 -10.82 25.99 2.22
C GLY A 113 -10.32 24.98 1.18
N THR A 114 -9.06 25.07 0.76
CA THR A 114 -8.43 24.17 -0.25
C THR A 114 -8.69 22.68 0.01
N PHE A 115 -8.48 22.21 1.24
CA PHE A 115 -8.67 20.80 1.58
C PHE A 115 -10.14 20.39 1.67
N ALA A 116 -11.05 21.30 2.02
CA ALA A 116 -12.49 21.04 1.97
C ALA A 116 -12.98 20.89 0.51
N TRP A 117 -12.44 21.71 -0.39
CA TRP A 117 -12.66 21.55 -1.83
C TRP A 117 -12.10 20.20 -2.32
N LEU A 118 -10.89 19.83 -1.89
CA LEU A 118 -10.27 18.56 -2.29
C LEU A 118 -11.11 17.36 -1.84
N ASP A 119 -11.59 17.35 -0.61
CA ASP A 119 -12.47 16.30 -0.09
C ASP A 119 -13.75 16.20 -0.93
N THR A 120 -14.39 17.34 -1.18
CA THR A 120 -15.60 17.41 -2.04
C THR A 120 -15.32 16.94 -3.48
N PHE A 121 -14.13 17.25 -4.01
CA PHE A 121 -13.72 16.85 -5.35
C PHE A 121 -13.53 15.34 -5.44
N LEU A 122 -12.83 14.73 -4.48
CA LEU A 122 -12.59 13.29 -4.43
C LEU A 122 -13.88 12.49 -4.21
N GLU A 123 -14.81 13.00 -3.40
CA GLU A 123 -16.14 12.39 -3.23
C GLU A 123 -16.91 12.33 -4.55
N LYS A 124 -16.83 13.39 -5.37
CA LYS A 124 -17.50 13.46 -6.68
C LYS A 124 -16.72 12.75 -7.79
N ASN A 125 -15.43 12.53 -7.59
CA ASN A 125 -14.51 11.97 -8.58
C ASN A 125 -13.68 10.83 -7.97
N PRO A 126 -14.32 9.71 -7.58
CA PRO A 126 -13.64 8.58 -6.93
C PRO A 126 -12.55 7.92 -7.80
N GLN A 127 -12.51 8.21 -9.10
CA GLN A 127 -11.47 7.76 -10.03
C GLN A 127 -10.13 8.49 -9.85
N TYR A 128 -10.09 9.58 -9.07
CA TYR A 128 -8.87 10.33 -8.77
C TYR A 128 -8.19 9.79 -7.51
N THR A 129 -6.89 9.58 -7.60
CA THR A 129 -6.04 9.26 -6.44
C THR A 129 -5.36 10.51 -5.93
N GLU A 130 -5.46 10.79 -4.64
CA GLU A 130 -4.77 11.91 -3.99
C GLU A 130 -3.27 11.60 -3.81
N LEU A 131 -2.42 12.54 -4.24
CA LEU A 131 -0.99 12.58 -3.92
C LEU A 131 -0.73 13.82 -3.05
N SER A 132 -0.56 13.61 -1.75
CA SER A 132 -0.30 14.67 -0.77
C SER A 132 0.36 14.12 0.49
N ASP A 133 0.94 15.01 1.31
CA ASP A 133 1.50 14.65 2.61
C ASP A 133 0.43 14.06 3.55
N ARG A 134 -0.83 14.53 3.50
CA ARG A 134 -1.92 13.97 4.32
C ARG A 134 -2.34 12.58 3.87
N ALA A 135 -2.30 12.29 2.57
CA ALA A 135 -2.60 10.97 2.03
C ALA A 135 -1.53 9.95 2.44
N ILE A 136 -0.25 10.36 2.46
CA ILE A 136 0.87 9.54 2.95
C ILE A 136 0.69 9.21 4.44
N LEU A 137 0.30 10.19 5.27
CA LEU A 137 0.03 9.95 6.68
C LEU A 137 -1.13 8.97 6.90
N ALA A 138 -2.23 9.14 6.16
CA ALA A 138 -3.36 8.22 6.24
C ALA A 138 -2.98 6.80 5.81
N TRP A 139 -2.13 6.65 4.79
CA TRP A 139 -1.57 5.36 4.39
C TRP A 139 -0.68 4.75 5.48
N ALA A 140 0.20 5.55 6.10
CA ALA A 140 1.07 5.09 7.18
C ALA A 140 0.27 4.60 8.40
N GLU A 141 -0.79 5.32 8.76
CA GLU A 141 -1.71 4.95 9.85
C GLU A 141 -2.37 3.61 9.59
N LYS A 142 -2.96 3.44 8.40
CA LYS A 142 -3.59 2.18 7.98
C LYS A 142 -2.59 1.03 7.89
N SER A 143 -1.33 1.33 7.61
CA SER A 143 -0.24 0.35 7.55
C SER A 143 0.32 0.01 8.94
N GLY A 144 -0.23 0.59 10.01
CA GLY A 144 0.16 0.31 11.39
C GLY A 144 1.50 0.93 11.81
N LEU A 145 1.99 1.94 11.08
CA LEU A 145 3.21 2.63 11.48
C LEU A 145 2.96 3.37 12.80
N TRP A 146 3.90 3.24 13.73
CA TRP A 146 3.82 3.97 14.99
C TRP A 146 4.36 5.39 14.82
N ARG A 147 3.59 6.39 15.27
CA ARG A 147 3.97 7.81 15.29
C ARG A 147 4.00 8.30 16.74
N PRO A 148 5.15 8.73 17.28
CA PRO A 148 5.30 9.10 18.70
C PRO A 148 4.27 10.08 19.26
N LYS A 149 3.83 11.07 18.46
CA LYS A 149 2.83 12.08 18.85
C LYS A 149 1.40 11.74 18.41
N GLY A 150 1.17 10.51 17.93
CA GLY A 150 -0.10 10.06 17.34
C GLY A 150 -0.40 10.71 15.99
N TYR A 151 -1.48 10.30 15.32
CA TYR A 151 -1.89 10.82 14.00
C TYR A 151 -2.83 12.03 14.07
N ALA A 152 -3.49 12.27 15.21
CA ALA A 152 -4.44 13.35 15.40
C ALA A 152 -3.79 14.75 15.41
N GLN A 153 -2.53 14.86 15.86
CA GLN A 153 -1.83 16.13 15.92
C GLN A 153 -1.21 16.47 14.55
N LYS A 154 -1.74 17.51 13.89
CA LYS A 154 -1.24 18.06 12.64
C LYS A 154 -0.64 19.45 12.89
N THR A 155 0.61 19.65 12.47
CA THR A 155 1.29 20.96 12.53
C THR A 155 0.92 21.87 11.36
N SER A 156 0.43 21.29 10.26
CA SER A 156 -0.02 21.99 9.05
C SER A 156 -1.04 21.10 8.33
N GLN A 157 -2.00 21.70 7.63
CA GLN A 157 -2.91 20.96 6.75
C GLN A 157 -2.25 20.64 5.40
N ASP A 158 -1.35 21.50 4.93
CA ASP A 158 -0.64 21.34 3.66
C ASP A 158 0.56 20.40 3.78
N LYS A 159 1.43 20.70 4.75
CA LYS A 159 2.69 19.98 4.97
C LYS A 159 2.76 19.47 6.40
N PRO A 160 1.86 18.55 6.80
CA PRO A 160 1.90 17.97 8.14
C PRO A 160 3.26 17.30 8.38
N GLU A 161 3.78 17.47 9.59
CA GLU A 161 5.01 16.81 10.01
C GLU A 161 4.84 15.29 9.95
N MET A 162 5.78 14.57 9.34
CA MET A 162 5.76 13.10 9.31
C MET A 162 6.09 12.56 10.71
N GLY A 163 7.30 12.83 11.22
CA GLY A 163 7.65 12.68 12.63
C GLY A 163 7.60 11.24 13.15
N PHE A 164 7.93 10.26 12.30
CA PHE A 164 7.91 8.82 12.64
C PHE A 164 9.18 8.34 13.33
N GLY A 165 10.28 9.10 13.26
CA GLY A 165 11.61 8.59 13.59
C GLY A 165 12.10 7.57 12.56
N ILE A 166 11.60 7.66 11.32
CA ILE A 166 11.95 6.80 10.20
C ILE A 166 12.47 7.71 9.10
N SER A 167 13.76 7.62 8.78
CA SER A 167 14.44 8.55 7.88
C SER A 167 13.69 8.77 6.58
N VAL A 168 13.27 7.69 5.88
CA VAL A 168 12.57 7.77 4.59
C VAL A 168 11.18 8.43 4.65
N MET A 169 10.55 8.43 5.83
CA MET A 169 9.28 9.14 6.06
C MET A 169 9.57 10.60 6.41
N ASP A 170 10.51 10.84 7.31
CA ASP A 170 10.79 12.15 7.89
C ASP A 170 11.53 13.10 6.93
N ASP A 171 12.33 12.56 6.00
CA ASP A 171 13.05 13.32 4.98
C ASP A 171 12.28 13.43 3.64
N ARG A 172 11.01 13.01 3.62
CA ARG A 172 10.14 12.95 2.43
C ARG A 172 10.68 12.13 1.25
N SER A 173 11.62 11.20 1.47
CA SER A 173 12.06 10.27 0.42
C SER A 173 10.90 9.43 -0.11
N VAL A 174 9.94 9.06 0.74
CA VAL A 174 8.71 8.37 0.32
C VAL A 174 7.93 9.14 -0.74
N GLN A 175 7.89 10.47 -0.66
CA GLN A 175 7.22 11.32 -1.64
C GLN A 175 7.91 11.23 -3.01
N ARG A 176 9.24 11.30 -3.03
CA ARG A 176 10.04 11.14 -4.25
C ARG A 176 9.82 9.78 -4.91
N VAL A 177 9.71 8.72 -4.12
CA VAL A 177 9.39 7.38 -4.62
C VAL A 177 7.98 7.34 -5.20
N LEU A 178 6.99 7.92 -4.51
CA LEU A 178 5.61 7.99 -5.02
C LEU A 178 5.52 8.77 -6.33
N GLN A 179 6.21 9.89 -6.44
CA GLN A 179 6.31 10.67 -7.68
C GLN A 179 6.98 9.88 -8.82
N ALA A 180 8.01 9.08 -8.53
CA ALA A 180 8.66 8.24 -9.54
C ALA A 180 7.77 7.08 -10.01
N VAL A 181 6.89 6.55 -9.14
CA VAL A 181 6.04 5.39 -9.45
C VAL A 181 4.68 5.80 -10.02
N ALA A 182 4.14 6.97 -9.65
CA ALA A 182 2.82 7.43 -10.09
C ALA A 182 2.65 7.43 -11.63
N PRO A 183 3.62 7.88 -12.45
CA PRO A 183 3.50 7.86 -13.91
C PRO A 183 3.39 6.45 -14.53
N ILE A 184 3.84 5.42 -13.81
CA ILE A 184 3.80 4.02 -14.26
C ILE A 184 2.39 3.45 -14.10
N GLN A 185 1.58 4.06 -13.24
CA GLN A 185 0.22 3.61 -12.97
C GLN A 185 -0.78 4.37 -13.84
N ASN A 186 -1.57 3.63 -14.61
CA ASN A 186 -2.63 4.15 -15.47
C ASN A 186 -3.87 4.58 -14.65
N ARG A 187 -3.78 5.70 -13.93
CA ARG A 187 -4.89 6.28 -13.16
C ARG A 187 -4.82 7.79 -13.08
N ASN A 188 -5.94 8.43 -12.74
CA ASN A 188 -5.99 9.88 -12.57
C ASN A 188 -5.46 10.29 -11.20
N TYR A 189 -4.78 11.43 -11.14
CA TYR A 189 -4.16 11.94 -9.91
C TYR A 189 -4.57 13.36 -9.62
N VAL A 190 -4.68 13.69 -8.34
CA VAL A 190 -4.69 15.07 -7.86
C VAL A 190 -3.48 15.28 -6.96
N VAL A 191 -2.53 16.09 -7.43
CA VAL A 191 -1.31 16.44 -6.70
C VAL A 191 -1.62 17.67 -5.87
N MET A 192 -1.77 17.49 -4.56
CA MET A 192 -2.14 18.57 -3.66
C MET A 192 -0.96 19.01 -2.82
N GLU A 193 -0.42 20.17 -3.17
CA GLU A 193 0.40 21.01 -2.31
C GLU A 193 0.00 22.47 -2.49
N VAL A 194 -0.46 23.14 -1.43
CA VAL A 194 -0.95 24.53 -1.48
C VAL A 194 0.15 25.46 -1.98
N LYS A 195 1.32 25.44 -1.32
CA LYS A 195 2.45 26.32 -1.69
C LYS A 195 3.01 25.98 -3.06
N SER A 196 3.35 24.72 -3.29
CA SER A 196 4.08 24.30 -4.49
C SER A 196 3.21 24.41 -5.74
N ASN A 197 1.89 24.20 -5.64
CA ASN A 197 1.00 24.44 -6.78
C ASN A 197 0.83 25.93 -7.08
N LEU A 198 0.95 26.82 -6.08
CA LEU A 198 0.86 28.27 -6.27
C LEU A 198 2.13 28.86 -6.89
N VAL A 199 3.31 28.33 -6.54
CA VAL A 199 4.61 28.78 -7.06
C VAL A 199 4.94 28.04 -8.36
N LYS A 200 5.00 28.77 -9.47
CA LYS A 200 5.22 28.20 -10.82
C LYS A 200 6.45 27.29 -10.91
N ASP A 201 7.55 27.68 -10.26
CA ASP A 201 8.80 26.92 -10.37
C ASP A 201 8.79 25.66 -9.49
N GLU A 202 8.22 25.72 -8.29
CA GLU A 202 8.01 24.53 -7.44
C GLU A 202 7.04 23.53 -8.10
N ARG A 203 5.98 24.02 -8.77
CA ARG A 203 5.06 23.15 -9.51
C ARG A 203 5.71 22.37 -10.63
N LYS A 204 6.82 22.85 -11.22
CA LYS A 204 7.55 22.11 -12.26
C LYS A 204 8.38 20.95 -11.69
N GLU A 205 8.66 20.97 -10.40
CA GLU A 205 9.45 19.95 -9.71
C GLU A 205 8.60 18.78 -9.19
N LEU A 206 7.26 18.94 -9.19
CA LEU A 206 6.28 17.93 -8.80
C LEU A 206 5.94 16.97 -9.94
#